data_AF-A0A401UBL6-F1
#
_entry.id   AF-A0A401UBL6-F1
#
_cell.length_a   1.000
_cell.length_b   1.000
_cell.length_c   1.000
_cell.angle_alpha   90.00
_cell.angle_beta   90.00
_cell.angle_gamma   90.00
#
_symmetry.space_group_name_H-M   'P 1'
#
loop_
_entity.id
_entity.type
_entity.pdbx_description
1 polymer ?
#
loop_
_entity_poly.entity_id
_entity_poly.type
_entity_poly.pdbx_seq_one_letter_code
_entity_poly.pdbx_strand_id
1 'polypeptide(L)'
;METAQAAANEEEKSSAGDKYETTRAMMQIERDKAAGQLEEGLKLKRVAGSIIPQINNSQIGLGSLVMTNTVHFYIGISAGKVEIGNQSFLTVSAQAPIALTLLKLKQGDSFMFNKLKLSISEIA
;
A
#
# COMPACT_ATOMS: atom_id res chain seq x y z
N MET A 1 61.27 -7.21 -4.28
CA MET A 1 60.39 -7.86 -3.29
C MET A 1 59.59 -6.86 -2.46
N GLU A 2 60.03 -5.60 -2.29
CA GLU A 2 59.28 -4.58 -1.53
C GLU A 2 57.96 -4.11 -2.17
N THR A 3 57.83 -4.17 -3.51
CA THR A 3 56.63 -3.67 -4.20
C THR A 3 55.38 -4.51 -4.00
N ALA A 4 55.52 -5.83 -3.77
CA ALA A 4 54.37 -6.70 -3.50
C ALA A 4 53.83 -6.51 -2.07
N GLN A 5 54.70 -6.22 -1.10
CA GLN A 5 54.31 -6.01 0.30
C GLN A 5 53.61 -4.65 0.50
N ALA A 6 54.05 -3.61 -0.24
CA ALA A 6 53.41 -2.29 -0.20
C ALA A 6 52.01 -2.30 -0.82
N ALA A 7 51.83 -2.98 -1.96
CA ALA A 7 50.52 -3.09 -2.62
C ALA A 7 49.49 -3.85 -1.77
N ALA A 8 49.90 -4.94 -1.10
CA ALA A 8 49.03 -5.68 -0.18
C ALA A 8 48.58 -4.82 1.01
N ASN A 9 49.48 -4.01 1.57
CA ASN A 9 49.16 -3.12 2.69
C ASN A 9 48.27 -1.93 2.27
N GLU A 10 48.38 -1.43 1.03
CA GLU A 10 47.50 -0.38 0.50
C GLU A 10 46.10 -0.90 0.17
N GLU A 11 45.98 -2.10 -0.40
CA GLU A 11 44.68 -2.76 -0.62
C GLU A 11 43.97 -3.09 0.69
N GLU A 12 44.66 -3.56 1.73
CA GLU A 12 44.03 -3.81 3.04
C GLU A 12 43.50 -2.52 3.68
N LYS A 13 44.28 -1.43 3.62
CA LYS A 13 43.92 -0.15 4.24
C LYS A 13 42.77 0.55 3.49
N SER A 14 42.78 0.49 2.16
CA SER A 14 41.72 1.05 1.32
C SER A 14 40.45 0.17 1.37
N SER A 15 40.59 -1.15 1.21
CA SER A 15 39.45 -2.08 1.15
C SER A 15 38.74 -2.25 2.50
N ALA A 16 39.45 -2.27 3.62
CA ALA A 16 38.81 -2.36 4.92
C ALA A 16 37.98 -1.11 5.21
N GLY A 17 38.55 0.09 5.02
CA GLY A 17 37.86 1.38 5.20
C GLY A 17 36.65 1.52 4.28
N ASP A 18 36.82 1.29 2.98
CA ASP A 18 35.72 1.37 1.99
C ASP A 18 34.62 0.34 2.28
N LYS A 19 34.97 -0.86 2.73
CA LYS A 19 33.98 -1.87 3.14
C LYS A 19 33.23 -1.43 4.38
N TYR A 20 33.89 -0.87 5.39
CA TYR A 20 33.20 -0.38 6.59
C TYR A 20 32.29 0.80 6.27
N GLU A 21 32.74 1.75 5.45
CA GLU A 21 31.94 2.91 5.04
C GLU A 21 30.76 2.50 4.16
N THR A 22 30.98 1.60 3.20
CA THR A 22 29.92 1.05 2.34
C THR A 22 28.94 0.19 3.13
N THR A 23 29.42 -0.65 4.05
CA THR A 23 28.56 -1.49 4.91
C THR A 23 27.73 -0.61 5.85
N ARG A 24 28.32 0.45 6.41
CA ARG A 24 27.60 1.43 7.23
C ARG A 24 26.54 2.19 6.43
N ALA A 25 26.84 2.60 5.20
CA ALA A 25 25.88 3.24 4.31
C ALA A 25 24.72 2.30 3.95
N MET A 26 25.00 1.03 3.62
CA MET A 26 23.95 0.04 3.35
C MET A 26 23.10 -0.26 4.59
N MET A 27 23.70 -0.36 5.78
CA MET A 27 22.94 -0.51 7.04
C MET A 27 22.08 0.72 7.37
N GLN A 28 22.50 1.93 6.94
CA GLN A 28 21.68 3.13 7.08
C GLN A 28 20.49 3.08 6.11
N ILE A 29 20.73 2.74 4.84
CA ILE A 29 19.66 2.58 3.83
C ILE A 29 18.64 1.54 4.26
N GLU A 30 19.09 0.38 4.77
CA GLU A 30 18.17 -0.67 5.22
C GLU A 30 17.39 -0.23 6.47
N ARG A 31 18.02 0.51 7.40
CA ARG A 31 17.30 1.11 8.53
C ARG A 31 16.28 2.13 8.08
N ASP A 32 16.62 3.01 7.15
CA ASP A 32 15.70 4.03 6.63
C ASP A 32 14.52 3.38 5.89
N LYS A 33 14.78 2.31 5.13
CA LYS A 33 13.75 1.49 4.49
C LYS A 33 12.84 0.80 5.50
N ALA A 34 13.41 0.19 6.54
CA ALA A 34 12.63 -0.43 7.61
C ALA A 34 11.79 0.59 8.39
N ALA A 35 12.34 1.78 8.64
CA ALA A 35 11.62 2.90 9.25
C ALA A 35 10.45 3.36 8.37
N GLY A 36 10.65 3.46 7.05
CA GLY A 36 9.60 3.78 6.10
C GLY A 36 8.46 2.75 6.09
N GLN A 37 8.79 1.45 6.09
CA GLN A 37 7.80 0.37 6.18
C GLN A 37 7.02 0.41 7.50
N LEU A 38 7.71 0.69 8.61
CA LEU A 38 7.07 0.84 9.92
C LEU A 38 6.08 2.01 9.92
N GLU A 39 6.47 3.16 9.36
CA GLU A 39 5.60 4.33 9.27
C GLU A 39 4.34 4.04 8.45
N GLU A 40 4.49 3.36 7.30
CA GLU A 40 3.37 2.94 6.46
C GLU A 40 2.44 1.97 7.18
N GLY A 41 3.00 0.97 7.87
CA GLY A 41 2.22 0.03 8.69
C GLY A 41 1.42 0.73 9.81
N LEU A 42 2.03 1.71 10.48
CA LEU A 42 1.34 2.51 11.51
C LEU A 42 0.22 3.37 10.92
N LYS A 43 0.41 3.94 9.72
CA LYS A 43 -0.65 4.66 9.00
C LYS A 43 -1.82 3.74 8.69
N LEU A 44 -1.57 2.55 8.14
CA LEU A 44 -2.60 1.56 7.83
C LEU A 44 -3.36 1.11 9.08
N LYS A 45 -2.65 0.85 10.19
CA LYS A 45 -3.26 0.49 11.47
C LYS A 45 -4.19 1.58 11.99
N ARG A 46 -3.80 2.84 11.88
CA ARG A 46 -4.65 3.99 12.27
C ARG A 46 -5.92 4.06 11.42
N VAL A 47 -5.79 3.92 10.11
CA VAL A 47 -6.94 3.91 9.19
C VAL A 47 -7.89 2.76 9.52
N ALA A 48 -7.37 1.54 9.68
CA ALA A 48 -8.18 0.38 10.06
C ALA A 48 -8.94 0.60 11.38
N GLY A 49 -8.29 1.20 12.39
CA GLY A 49 -8.93 1.51 13.68
C GLY A 49 -9.95 2.64 13.62
N SER A 50 -9.89 3.51 12.60
CA SER A 50 -10.87 4.60 12.40
C SER A 50 -12.15 4.16 11.68
N ILE A 51 -12.16 2.95 11.09
CA ILE A 51 -13.34 2.44 10.39
C ILE A 51 -14.37 1.99 11.42
N ILE A 52 -15.57 2.57 11.35
CA ILE A 52 -16.72 2.19 12.17
C ILE A 52 -17.73 1.48 11.25
N PRO A 53 -17.83 0.13 11.30
CA PRO A 53 -18.63 -0.65 10.33
C PRO A 53 -20.14 -0.46 10.43
N GLN A 54 -20.63 0.20 11.49
CA GLN A 54 -22.05 0.32 11.80
C GLN A 54 -22.68 1.62 11.27
N ILE A 55 -21.90 2.50 10.65
CA ILE A 55 -22.40 3.76 10.10
C ILE A 55 -22.83 3.51 8.65
N ASN A 56 -24.14 3.47 8.42
CA ASN A 56 -24.69 3.47 7.06
C ASN A 56 -24.40 4.84 6.42
N ASN A 57 -23.42 4.87 5.53
CA ASN A 57 -23.07 6.10 4.85
C ASN A 57 -23.93 6.27 3.58
N SER A 58 -24.72 7.34 3.49
CA SER A 58 -25.42 7.69 2.23
C SER A 58 -24.47 8.10 1.10
N GLN A 59 -23.19 8.36 1.43
CA GLN A 59 -22.13 8.67 0.48
C GLN A 59 -21.01 7.66 0.63
N ILE A 60 -20.34 7.34 -0.47
CA ILE A 60 -19.19 6.43 -0.44
C ILE A 60 -18.08 7.12 0.35
N GLY A 61 -17.54 6.45 1.37
CA GLY A 61 -16.51 6.97 2.26
C GLY A 61 -15.62 5.87 2.84
N LEU A 62 -14.74 6.23 3.78
CA LEU A 62 -13.93 5.25 4.50
C LEU A 62 -14.86 4.33 5.32
N GLY A 63 -14.70 3.02 5.16
CA GLY A 63 -15.56 2.00 5.76
C GLY A 63 -16.76 1.59 4.92
N SER A 64 -17.02 2.26 3.79
CA SER A 64 -18.17 1.94 2.94
C SER A 64 -17.93 0.70 2.08
N LEU A 65 -18.96 -0.12 2.00
CA LEU A 65 -19.11 -1.23 1.08
C LEU A 65 -19.95 -0.80 -0.13
N VAL A 66 -19.34 -0.80 -1.30
CA VAL A 66 -19.97 -0.44 -2.56
C VAL A 66 -20.27 -1.72 -3.33
N MET A 67 -21.55 -2.08 -3.42
CA MET A 67 -21.96 -3.21 -4.23
C MET A 67 -22.18 -2.79 -5.68
N THR A 68 -21.60 -3.55 -6.61
CA THR A 68 -21.89 -3.41 -8.04
C THR A 68 -22.45 -4.71 -8.61
N ASN A 69 -22.83 -4.66 -9.89
CA ASN A 69 -23.33 -5.79 -10.65
C ASN A 69 -22.35 -6.97 -10.83
N THR A 70 -21.03 -6.76 -10.70
CA THR A 70 -20.04 -7.85 -10.92
C THR A 70 -18.97 -7.93 -9.85
N VAL A 71 -18.38 -6.80 -9.44
CA VAL A 71 -17.28 -6.76 -8.46
C VAL A 71 -17.63 -5.76 -7.37
N HIS A 72 -17.67 -6.21 -6.12
CA HIS A 72 -17.94 -5.32 -4.99
C HIS A 72 -16.65 -4.65 -4.54
N PHE A 73 -16.75 -3.44 -4.00
CA PHE A 73 -15.61 -2.67 -3.52
C PHE A 73 -15.80 -2.34 -2.04
N TYR A 74 -14.72 -2.41 -1.28
CA TYR A 74 -14.69 -1.96 0.11
C TYR A 74 -13.63 -0.88 0.26
N ILE A 75 -14.05 0.31 0.69
CA ILE A 75 -13.14 1.46 0.82
C ILE A 75 -12.57 1.48 2.23
N GLY A 76 -11.27 1.24 2.37
CA GLY A 76 -10.63 1.14 3.67
C GLY A 76 -9.14 0.91 3.57
N ILE A 77 -8.67 -0.24 4.05
CA ILE A 77 -7.30 -0.70 3.84
C ILE A 77 -7.22 -1.51 2.55
N SER A 78 -6.19 -1.25 1.74
CA SER A 78 -5.94 -2.00 0.50
C SER A 78 -5.32 -3.36 0.85
N ALA A 79 -6.17 -4.36 1.10
CA ALA A 79 -5.77 -5.75 1.37
C ALA A 79 -5.89 -6.66 0.13
N GLY A 80 -6.24 -6.11 -1.03
CA GLY A 80 -6.44 -6.85 -2.27
C GLY A 80 -7.84 -7.45 -2.41
N LYS A 81 -7.94 -8.55 -3.15
CA LYS A 81 -9.21 -9.26 -3.38
C LYS A 81 -9.50 -10.19 -2.20
N VAL A 82 -10.71 -10.08 -1.65
CA VAL A 82 -11.25 -10.94 -0.60
C VAL A 82 -12.47 -11.65 -1.17
N GLU A 83 -12.54 -12.96 -0.98
CA GLU A 83 -13.70 -13.75 -1.37
C GLU A 83 -14.47 -14.13 -0.11
N ILE A 84 -15.76 -13.78 -0.06
CA ILE A 84 -16.66 -14.12 1.05
C ILE A 84 -17.83 -14.89 0.43
N GLY A 85 -17.91 -16.19 0.71
CA GLY A 85 -18.85 -17.09 0.04
C GLY A 85 -18.59 -17.13 -1.47
N ASN A 86 -19.62 -16.81 -2.26
CA ASN A 86 -19.54 -16.75 -3.73
C ASN A 86 -19.34 -15.32 -4.27
N GLN A 87 -19.04 -14.35 -3.41
CA GLN A 87 -18.90 -12.94 -3.80
C GLN A 87 -17.45 -12.48 -3.68
N SER A 88 -17.00 -11.73 -4.68
CA SER A 88 -15.67 -11.14 -4.74
C SER A 88 -15.73 -9.66 -4.33
N PHE A 89 -14.93 -9.32 -3.31
CA PHE A 89 -14.78 -7.98 -2.77
C PHE A 89 -13.36 -7.48 -3.04
N LEU A 90 -13.24 -6.33 -3.69
CA LEU A 90 -11.96 -5.65 -3.84
C LEU A 90 -11.81 -4.63 -2.71
N THR A 91 -10.85 -4.84 -1.84
CA THR A 91 -10.51 -3.87 -0.81
C THR A 91 -9.57 -2.82 -1.37
N VAL A 92 -9.95 -1.55 -1.25
CA VAL A 92 -9.28 -0.43 -1.91
C VAL A 92 -9.01 0.66 -0.88
N SER A 93 -7.81 1.23 -0.92
CA SER A 93 -7.48 2.42 -0.13
C SER A 93 -8.29 3.63 -0.59
N ALA A 94 -8.75 4.46 0.36
CA ALA A 94 -9.42 5.73 0.04
C ALA A 94 -8.59 6.68 -0.86
N GLN A 95 -7.27 6.50 -0.90
CA GLN A 95 -6.36 7.29 -1.72
C GLN A 95 -6.19 6.73 -3.16
N ALA A 96 -6.71 5.54 -3.45
CA ALA A 96 -6.56 4.95 -4.78
C ALA A 96 -7.39 5.73 -5.82
N PRO A 97 -6.94 5.81 -7.09
CA PRO A 97 -7.66 6.54 -8.14
C PRO A 97 -9.12 6.11 -8.32
N ILE A 98 -9.39 4.81 -8.20
CA ILE A 98 -10.74 4.28 -8.30
C ILE A 98 -11.60 4.68 -7.09
N ALA A 99 -11.03 4.70 -5.88
CA ALA A 99 -11.73 5.17 -4.69
C ALA A 99 -12.10 6.66 -4.82
N LEU A 100 -11.16 7.51 -5.26
CA LEU A 100 -11.44 8.93 -5.51
C LEU A 100 -12.58 9.17 -6.52
N THR A 101 -12.73 8.25 -7.48
CA THR A 101 -13.85 8.27 -8.43
C THR A 101 -15.15 7.86 -7.74
N LEU A 102 -15.14 6.74 -7.01
CA LEU A 102 -16.29 6.20 -6.29
C LEU A 102 -16.81 7.17 -5.21
N LEU A 103 -15.93 7.89 -4.51
CA LEU A 103 -16.29 8.88 -3.48
C LEU A 103 -17.22 10.01 -4.01
N LYS A 104 -17.27 10.23 -5.33
CA LYS A 104 -18.11 11.24 -5.98
C LYS A 104 -19.44 10.68 -6.50
N LEU A 105 -19.61 9.37 -6.45
CA LEU A 105 -20.78 8.66 -6.98
C LEU A 105 -21.74 8.31 -5.86
N LYS A 106 -22.98 8.03 -6.25
CA LYS A 106 -24.06 7.62 -5.35
C LYS A 106 -24.67 6.31 -5.83
N GLN A 107 -25.55 5.74 -5.00
CA GLN A 107 -26.33 4.58 -5.38
C GLN A 107 -27.10 4.86 -6.68
N GLY A 108 -27.05 3.91 -7.63
CA GLY A 108 -27.64 4.04 -8.96
C GLY A 108 -26.71 4.60 -10.03
N ASP A 109 -25.60 5.23 -9.66
CA ASP A 109 -24.63 5.73 -10.64
C ASP A 109 -23.86 4.60 -11.30
N SER A 110 -23.30 4.90 -12.48
CA SER A 110 -22.46 3.97 -13.23
C SER A 110 -21.11 4.58 -13.57
N PHE A 111 -20.07 3.76 -13.56
CA PHE A 111 -18.69 4.16 -13.85
C PHE A 111 -17.97 3.12 -14.69
N MET A 112 -16.86 3.52 -15.31
CA MET A 112 -15.99 2.62 -16.07
C MET A 112 -14.83 2.15 -15.20
N PHE A 113 -14.65 0.84 -15.10
CA PHE A 113 -13.52 0.21 -14.42
C PHE A 113 -12.99 -0.93 -15.27
N ASN A 114 -11.69 -0.90 -15.60
CA ASN A 114 -11.06 -1.89 -16.48
C ASN A 114 -11.82 -2.14 -17.79
N LYS A 115 -12.32 -1.07 -18.43
CA LYS A 115 -13.15 -1.11 -19.66
C LYS A 115 -14.52 -1.78 -19.51
N LEU A 116 -14.92 -2.14 -18.28
CA LEU A 116 -16.25 -2.62 -17.96
C LEU A 116 -17.08 -1.49 -17.37
N LYS A 117 -18.35 -1.39 -17.79
CA LYS A 117 -19.31 -0.49 -17.18
C LYS A 117 -19.91 -1.17 -15.96
N LEU A 118 -19.65 -0.60 -14.79
CA LEU A 118 -20.18 -1.06 -13.52
C LEU A 118 -21.25 -0.08 -13.03
N SER A 119 -22.30 -0.63 -12.41
CA SER A 119 -23.39 0.16 -11.82
C SER A 119 -23.47 -0.13 -10.34
N ILE A 120 -23.59 0.92 -9.53
CA ILE A 120 -23.65 0.83 -8.07
C ILE A 120 -25.08 0.44 -7.68
N SER A 121 -25.25 -0.78 -7.17
CA SER A 121 -26.54 -1.29 -6.73
C SER A 121 -26.88 -0.81 -5.32
N GLU A 122 -25.88 -0.79 -4.43
CA GLU A 122 -26.07 -0.50 -3.00
C GLU A 122 -24.78 0.05 -2.39
N ILE A 123 -24.94 0.88 -1.36
CA ILE A 123 -23.86 1.40 -0.50
C ILE A 123 -24.26 1.06 0.94
N ALA A 124 -23.38 0.34 1.64
CA ALA A 124 -23.52 0.03 3.07
C ALA A 124 -22.36 0.64 3.85
#